data_AF-A0A970R5K3-F1
#
_entry.id   AF-A0A970R5K3-F1
#
_cell.length_a   1.000
_cell.length_b   1.000
_cell.length_c   1.000
_cell.angle_alpha   90.00
_cell.angle_beta   90.00
_cell.angle_gamma   90.00
#
_symmetry.space_group_name_H-M   'P 1'
#
loop_
_entity.id
_entity.type
_entity.pdbx_description
1 polymer ?
#
loop_
_entity_poly.entity_id
_entity_poly.type
_entity_poly.pdbx_seq_one_letter_code
_entity_poly.pdbx_strand_id
1 'polypeptide(L)'
;MGVPITFLDKYNPEQFEILGITLGNTVDYPMTTIYENAIQHNQNGKTQSGSKVNTRAAVLVKEKPKDKVYYTADNADGYLLSIYPRILIRRIKS
;
A
#
# COMPACT_ATOMS: atom_id res chain seq x y z
N MET A 1 17.60 -4.46 -4.33
CA MET A 1 18.53 -4.11 -3.24
C MET A 1 17.80 -3.15 -2.30
N GLY A 2 17.81 -3.39 -0.99
CA GLY A 2 17.19 -2.49 -0.01
C GLY A 2 18.15 -1.37 0.36
N VAL A 3 17.73 -0.12 0.19
CA VAL A 3 18.49 1.05 0.64
C VAL A 3 18.01 1.40 2.05
N PRO A 4 18.89 1.48 3.07
CA PRO A 4 18.49 1.89 4.42
C PRO A 4 17.85 3.28 4.39
N ILE A 5 16.83 3.53 5.22
CA ILE A 5 16.17 4.84 5.36
C ILE A 5 17.20 5.96 5.66
N THR A 6 18.24 5.64 6.43
CA THR A 6 19.33 6.55 6.80
C THR A 6 20.20 6.98 5.62
N PHE A 7 20.16 6.26 4.49
CA PHE A 7 20.89 6.66 3.29
C PHE A 7 20.31 7.93 2.67
N LEU A 8 18.99 8.06 2.61
CA LEU A 8 18.32 9.26 2.09
C LEU A 8 18.66 10.49 2.93
N ASP A 9 18.56 10.34 4.25
CA ASP A 9 18.89 11.40 5.22
C ASP A 9 20.38 11.80 5.17
N LYS A 10 21.28 10.84 4.94
CA LYS A 10 22.73 11.12 4.89
C LYS A 10 23.19 11.75 3.58
N TYR A 11 22.65 11.33 2.44
CA TYR A 11 23.22 11.69 1.13
C TYR A 11 22.39 12.72 0.36
N ASN A 12 21.07 12.79 0.55
CA ASN A 12 20.19 13.69 -0.18
C ASN A 12 19.17 14.45 0.73
N PRO A 13 19.55 14.95 1.93
CA PRO A 13 18.59 15.54 2.86
C PRO A 13 17.88 16.79 2.31
N GLU A 14 18.56 17.55 1.44
CA GLU A 14 18.01 18.79 0.88
C GLU A 14 17.13 18.56 -0.37
N GLN A 15 17.08 17.35 -0.90
CA GLN A 15 16.33 17.05 -2.11
C GLN A 15 14.90 16.57 -1.83
N PHE A 16 14.71 15.86 -0.71
CA PHE A 16 13.45 15.19 -0.41
C PHE A 16 13.10 15.25 1.07
N GLU A 17 11.82 15.50 1.34
CA GLU A 17 11.22 15.36 2.66
C GLU A 17 10.50 14.02 2.76
N ILE A 18 10.69 13.31 3.87
CA ILE A 18 9.97 12.06 4.15
C ILE A 18 8.61 12.41 4.76
N LEU A 19 7.53 12.07 4.05
CA LEU A 19 6.17 12.34 4.48
C LEU A 19 5.55 11.22 5.31
N GLY A 20 6.06 9.99 5.17
CA GLY A 20 5.54 8.83 5.89
C GLY A 20 5.80 7.51 5.17
N ILE A 21 5.07 6.47 5.58
CA ILE A 21 5.12 5.14 5.00
C ILE A 21 3.69 4.65 4.74
N THR A 22 3.49 3.88 3.68
CA THR A 22 2.18 3.26 3.38
C THR A 22 1.90 2.03 4.26
N LEU A 23 2.08 2.16 5.57
CA LEU A 23 1.78 1.16 6.58
C LEU A 23 0.85 1.81 7.60
N GLY A 24 -0.43 1.44 7.55
CA GLY A 24 -1.54 2.19 8.14
C GLY A 24 -1.58 2.26 9.66
N ASN A 25 -0.66 1.59 10.36
CA ASN A 25 -0.61 1.54 11.82
C ASN A 25 0.63 2.21 12.43
N THR A 26 1.50 2.82 11.63
CA THR A 26 2.86 3.18 12.07
C THR A 26 3.22 4.66 11.94
N VAL A 27 2.41 5.46 11.25
CA VAL A 27 2.70 6.88 10.99
C VAL A 27 1.44 7.72 10.99
N ASP A 28 1.59 9.02 11.26
CA ASP A 28 0.58 10.08 11.05
C ASP A 28 0.29 10.35 9.56
N TYR A 29 0.29 9.29 8.73
CA TYR A 29 -0.16 9.36 7.36
C TYR A 29 -1.46 8.56 7.25
N PRO A 30 -2.63 9.23 7.25
CA PRO A 30 -3.91 8.55 7.24
C PRO A 30 -4.09 7.81 5.92
N MET A 31 -4.66 6.61 5.99
CA MET A 31 -5.09 5.93 4.78
C MET A 31 -6.20 6.73 4.10
N THR A 32 -6.11 6.89 2.79
CA THR A 32 -7.09 7.65 1.99
C THR A 32 -8.42 6.91 1.84
N THR A 33 -8.44 5.61 2.10
CA THR A 33 -9.60 4.74 1.87
C THR A 33 -9.58 3.59 2.87
N ILE A 34 -10.75 3.31 3.48
CA ILE A 34 -11.02 2.09 4.21
C ILE A 34 -11.92 1.22 3.32
N TYR A 35 -11.48 0.03 2.99
CA TYR A 35 -12.23 -0.92 2.18
C TYR A 35 -13.24 -1.69 3.03
N GLU A 36 -14.51 -1.57 2.69
CA GLU A 36 -15.64 -2.16 3.43
C GLU A 36 -15.86 -3.61 3.04
N ASN A 37 -16.16 -4.46 4.04
CA ASN A 37 -16.40 -5.90 3.87
C ASN A 37 -15.34 -6.58 2.98
N ALA A 38 -14.08 -6.17 3.11
CA ALA A 38 -13.02 -6.65 2.24
C ALA A 38 -12.87 -8.17 2.32
N ILE A 39 -12.76 -8.81 1.15
CA ILE A 39 -12.55 -10.25 1.00
C ILE A 39 -11.19 -10.47 0.34
N GLN A 40 -10.35 -11.32 0.94
CA GLN A 40 -9.12 -11.80 0.34
C GLN A 40 -9.39 -13.07 -0.49
N HIS A 41 -8.94 -13.08 -1.73
CA HIS A 41 -8.97 -14.22 -2.64
C HIS A 41 -7.58 -14.80 -2.75
N ASN A 42 -7.39 -16.02 -2.24
CA ASN A 42 -6.11 -16.71 -2.30
C ASN A 42 -5.90 -17.41 -3.65
N GLN A 43 -4.64 -17.69 -3.99
CA GLN A 43 -4.29 -18.43 -5.21
C GLN A 43 -4.90 -19.84 -5.26
N ASN A 44 -5.16 -20.45 -4.10
CA ASN A 44 -5.80 -21.77 -3.98
C ASN A 44 -7.33 -21.73 -4.12
N GLY A 45 -7.92 -20.58 -4.49
CA GLY A 45 -9.36 -20.40 -4.64
C GLY A 45 -10.14 -20.21 -3.34
N LYS A 46 -9.51 -20.34 -2.16
CA LYS A 46 -10.16 -20.07 -0.87
C LYS A 46 -10.26 -18.57 -0.62
N THR A 47 -11.37 -18.15 -0.05
CA THR A 47 -11.56 -16.78 0.45
C THR A 47 -11.36 -16.70 1.96
N GLN A 48 -11.00 -15.52 2.44
CA GLN A 48 -10.89 -15.21 3.88
C GLN A 48 -11.14 -13.72 4.12
N SER A 49 -11.20 -13.32 5.40
CA SER A 49 -11.30 -11.89 5.77
C SER A 49 -10.15 -11.08 5.14
N GLY A 50 -10.52 -9.99 4.48
CA GLY A 50 -9.65 -9.12 3.71
C GLY A 50 -9.13 -7.91 4.47
N SER A 51 -9.31 -7.81 5.80
CA SER A 51 -8.89 -6.65 6.61
C SER A 51 -7.42 -6.24 6.41
N LYS A 52 -6.56 -7.16 5.95
CA LYS A 52 -5.16 -6.87 5.58
C LYS A 52 -5.02 -5.78 4.52
N VAL A 53 -5.97 -5.65 3.60
CA VAL A 53 -5.95 -4.59 2.57
C VAL A 53 -6.03 -3.19 3.21
N ASN A 54 -6.58 -3.09 4.42
CA ASN A 54 -6.68 -1.86 5.20
C ASN A 54 -5.48 -1.63 6.15
N THR A 55 -4.35 -2.30 5.93
CA THR A 55 -3.14 -2.10 6.76
C THR A 55 -1.99 -1.49 5.98
N ARG A 56 -2.13 -1.34 4.66
CA ARG A 56 -1.10 -0.84 3.77
C ARG A 56 -1.73 -0.30 2.49
N ALA A 57 -0.93 0.35 1.65
CA ALA A 57 -1.42 0.79 0.35
C ALA A 57 -1.95 -0.40 -0.49
N ALA A 58 -3.02 -0.12 -1.23
CA ALA A 58 -3.60 -1.02 -2.21
C ALA A 58 -3.71 -0.32 -3.56
N VAL A 59 -3.54 -1.08 -4.64
CA VAL A 59 -3.72 -0.61 -6.02
C VAL A 59 -5.00 -1.24 -6.57
N LEU A 60 -5.90 -0.39 -7.08
CA LEU A 60 -7.08 -0.84 -7.81
C LEU A 60 -6.70 -1.21 -9.25
N VAL A 61 -7.07 -2.41 -9.68
CA VAL A 61 -6.89 -2.91 -11.03
C VAL A 61 -8.22 -3.43 -11.56
N LYS A 62 -8.51 -3.15 -12.85
CA LYS A 62 -9.77 -3.56 -13.48
C LYS A 62 -9.81 -5.03 -13.83
N GLU A 63 -8.67 -5.58 -14.24
CA GLU A 63 -8.57 -6.98 -14.64
C GLU A 63 -8.25 -7.86 -13.45
N LYS A 64 -8.87 -9.05 -13.42
CA LYS A 64 -8.66 -10.04 -12.36
C LYS A 64 -7.19 -10.49 -12.36
N PRO A 65 -6.45 -10.30 -11.25
CA PRO A 65 -5.08 -10.75 -11.14
C PRO A 65 -4.98 -12.28 -11.30
N LYS A 66 -4.11 -12.75 -12.19
CA LYS A 66 -3.76 -14.16 -12.34
C LYS A 66 -2.62 -14.52 -11.39
N ASP A 67 -2.70 -15.71 -10.80
CA ASP A 67 -1.66 -16.31 -9.94
C ASP A 67 -1.20 -15.41 -8.78
N LYS A 68 -2.10 -14.56 -8.27
CA LYS A 68 -1.82 -13.62 -7.17
C LYS A 68 -2.97 -13.59 -6.18
N VAL A 69 -2.63 -13.31 -4.93
CA VAL A 69 -3.62 -12.92 -3.93
C VAL A 69 -4.15 -11.53 -4.30
N TYR A 70 -5.47 -11.38 -4.31
CA TYR A 70 -6.13 -10.10 -4.54
C TYR A 70 -7.29 -9.92 -3.56
N TYR A 71 -7.82 -8.71 -3.49
CA TYR A 71 -8.93 -8.37 -2.62
C TYR A 71 -10.08 -7.77 -3.41
N THR A 72 -11.29 -7.90 -2.89
CA THR A 72 -12.49 -7.17 -3.34
C THR A 72 -13.12 -6.52 -2.13
N ALA A 73 -13.88 -5.44 -2.33
CA ALA A 73 -14.56 -4.71 -1.27
C ALA A 73 -15.81 -4.05 -1.84
N ASP A 74 -16.82 -3.80 -1.01
CA ASP A 74 -18.12 -3.28 -1.45
C ASP A 74 -18.00 -1.87 -2.06
N ASN A 75 -17.04 -1.10 -1.56
CA ASN A 75 -16.73 0.25 -2.02
C ASN A 75 -15.58 0.31 -3.04
N ALA A 76 -15.26 -0.80 -3.73
CA ALA A 76 -14.23 -0.86 -4.76
C ALA A 76 -14.76 -1.44 -6.08
N ASP A 77 -14.71 -0.64 -7.16
CA ASP A 77 -15.06 -1.08 -8.52
C ASP A 77 -13.84 -1.73 -9.21
N GLY A 78 -13.48 -2.93 -8.74
CA GLY A 78 -12.38 -3.71 -9.29
C GLY A 78 -11.69 -4.61 -8.27
N TYR A 79 -10.48 -5.02 -8.61
CA TYR A 79 -9.65 -5.87 -7.77
C TYR A 79 -8.56 -5.04 -7.09
N LEU A 80 -8.30 -5.33 -5.83
CA LEU A 80 -7.33 -4.63 -5.02
C LEU A 80 -6.08 -5.49 -4.84
N LEU A 81 -4.93 -4.92 -5.12
CA LEU A 81 -3.64 -5.54 -4.87
C LEU A 81 -2.98 -4.84 -3.69
N SER A 82 -2.84 -5.56 -2.58
CA SER A 82 -2.08 -5.08 -1.43
C SER A 82 -0.59 -5.08 -1.77
N ILE A 83 0.05 -3.91 -1.73
CA ILE A 83 1.45 -3.75 -2.14
C ILE A 83 2.40 -3.71 -0.95
N TYR A 84 3.67 -3.98 -1.22
CA TYR A 84 4.72 -3.82 -0.22
C TYR A 84 4.80 -2.35 0.25
N PRO A 85 5.00 -2.08 1.55
CA PRO A 85 5.07 -0.72 2.08
C PRO A 85 6.09 0.15 1.35
N ARG A 86 5.71 1.40 1.05
CA ARG A 86 6.53 2.39 0.37
C ARG A 86 6.71 3.61 1.27
N ILE A 87 7.90 4.20 1.22
CA ILE A 87 8.15 5.51 1.81
C ILE A 87 7.57 6.56 0.86
N LEU A 88 6.82 7.50 1.42
CA LEU A 88 6.30 8.65 0.70
C LEU A 88 7.29 9.80 0.84
N ILE A 89 7.72 10.34 -0.29
CA ILE A 89 8.68 11.44 -0.35
C ILE A 89 8.10 12.60 -1.15
N ARG A 90 8.44 13.83 -0.73
CA ARG A 90 8.15 15.07 -1.46
C ARG A 90 9.44 15.71 -1.89
N ARG A 91 9.55 16.08 -3.17
CA ARG A 91 10.67 16.89 -3.66
C ARG A 91 10.59 18.29 -3.04
N ILE A 92 11.68 18.73 -2.43
CA ILE A 92 11.83 20.11 -1.97
C ILE A 92 12.02 20.96 -3.24
N LYS A 93 11.08 21.87 -3.52
CA LYS A 93 11.24 22.83 -4.63
C LYS A 93 12.26 23.87 -4.18
N SER A 94 13.34 24.02 -4.96
CA SER A 94 14.25 25.15 -4.87
C SER A 94 13.64 26.41 -5.47
#